data_AF-A0A920VZH6-F1
#
_entry.id   AF-A0A920VZH6-F1
#
_cell.length_a   1.000
_cell.length_b   1.000
_cell.length_c   1.000
_cell.angle_alpha   90.00
_cell.angle_beta   90.00
_cell.angle_gamma   90.00
#
_symmetry.space_group_name_H-M   'P 1'
#
loop_
_entity.id
_entity.type
_entity.pdbx_description
1 polymer ?
#
loop_
_entity_poly.entity_id
_entity_poly.type
_entity_poly.pdbx_seq_one_letter_code
_entity_poly.pdbx_strand_id
1 'polypeptide(L)'
;MPVLRVGEGREFIALAQVPPFAGRIHHASLNVDNFDVDELFSILEGYGLEVLGEGGSASGPLQAYVTIRGSDRGGAPGGTPELYLTDPDGIFPAVAGHELLRWSRILR
;
A
#
# COMPACT_ATOMS: atom_id res chain seq x y z
N MET A 1 -7.32 15.86 0.92
CA MET A 1 -7.35 15.19 -0.39
C MET A 1 -8.76 14.65 -0.60
N PRO A 2 -9.49 15.03 -1.67
CA PRO A 2 -10.81 14.47 -1.96
C PRO A 2 -10.72 12.98 -2.27
N VAL A 3 -11.73 12.22 -1.81
CA VAL A 3 -11.85 10.77 -1.97
C VAL A 3 -13.24 10.45 -2.51
N LEU A 4 -13.29 9.63 -3.56
CA LEU A 4 -14.52 9.07 -4.13
C LEU A 4 -14.59 7.58 -3.80
N ARG A 5 -15.60 7.17 -3.04
CA ARG A 5 -15.85 5.75 -2.76
C ARG A 5 -16.37 5.04 -4.01
N VAL A 6 -15.94 3.79 -4.21
CA VAL A 6 -16.43 2.92 -5.30
C VAL A 6 -17.14 1.73 -4.69
N GLY A 7 -18.47 1.67 -4.84
CA GLY A 7 -19.29 0.60 -4.27
C GLY A 7 -19.37 0.62 -2.73
N GLU A 8 -19.78 -0.51 -2.16
CA GLU A 8 -20.01 -0.68 -0.72
C GLU A 8 -18.78 -1.17 0.06
N GLY A 9 -17.68 -1.48 -0.63
CA GLY A 9 -16.46 -2.01 0.00
C GLY A 9 -15.50 -0.91 0.48
N ARG A 10 -14.21 -1.25 0.50
CA ARG A 10 -13.10 -0.38 0.95
C ARG A 10 -12.42 0.34 -0.22
N GLU A 11 -12.92 0.16 -1.43
CA GLU A 11 -12.35 0.68 -2.66
C GLU A 11 -12.65 2.18 -2.79
N PHE A 12 -11.65 2.95 -3.16
CA PHE A 12 -11.79 4.38 -3.36
C PHE A 12 -10.78 4.91 -4.38
N ILE A 13 -11.09 6.08 -4.93
CA ILE A 13 -10.19 6.89 -5.74
C ILE A 13 -9.85 8.14 -4.93
N ALA A 14 -8.57 8.36 -4.68
CA ALA A 14 -8.06 9.58 -4.07
C ALA A 14 -7.48 10.50 -5.15
N LEU A 15 -7.90 11.77 -5.14
CA LEU A 15 -7.45 12.76 -6.12
C LEU A 15 -6.57 13.80 -5.43
N ALA A 16 -5.28 13.77 -5.70
CA ALA A 16 -4.33 14.78 -5.24
C ALA A 16 -4.30 15.97 -6.20
N GLN A 17 -4.08 17.17 -5.67
CA GLN A 17 -3.80 18.34 -6.48
C GLN A 17 -2.39 18.23 -7.08
N VAL A 18 -2.28 18.42 -8.40
CA VAL A 18 -1.03 18.40 -9.15
C VAL A 18 -0.94 19.63 -10.07
N PRO A 19 0.25 20.00 -10.56
CA PRO A 19 0.37 21.06 -11.58
C PRO A 19 -0.45 20.78 -12.85
N PRO A 20 -0.80 21.81 -13.64
CA PRO A 20 -1.50 21.65 -14.91
C PRO A 20 -0.81 20.62 -15.83
N PHE A 21 -1.60 19.79 -16.49
CA PHE A 21 -1.13 18.73 -17.41
C PHE A 21 -0.22 17.65 -16.78
N ALA A 22 -0.14 17.58 -15.45
CA ALA A 22 0.62 16.55 -14.73
C ALA A 22 -0.26 15.40 -14.20
N GLY A 23 -1.48 15.24 -14.76
CA GLY A 23 -2.40 14.17 -14.39
C GLY A 23 -1.81 12.80 -14.74
N ARG A 24 -1.72 11.92 -13.75
CA ARG A 24 -1.23 10.54 -13.90
C ARG A 24 -1.84 9.65 -12.84
N ILE A 25 -1.81 8.34 -13.07
CA ILE A 25 -1.98 7.37 -11.98
C ILE A 25 -0.73 7.48 -11.11
N HIS A 26 -0.90 7.90 -9.85
CA HIS A 26 0.23 8.01 -8.93
C HIS A 26 0.59 6.64 -8.34
N HIS A 27 -0.42 5.90 -7.87
CA HIS A 27 -0.29 4.50 -7.49
C HIS A 27 -1.65 3.80 -7.58
N ALA A 28 -1.63 2.48 -7.71
CA ALA A 28 -2.77 1.61 -7.44
C ALA A 28 -2.55 0.92 -6.11
N SER A 29 -3.63 0.72 -5.34
CA SER A 29 -3.60 0.02 -4.05
C SER A 29 -4.36 -1.28 -4.11
N LEU A 30 -3.76 -2.33 -3.58
CA LEU A 30 -4.40 -3.64 -3.39
C LEU A 30 -4.49 -3.94 -1.90
N ASN A 31 -5.63 -4.51 -1.49
CA ASN A 31 -5.75 -5.14 -0.19
C ASN A 31 -5.42 -6.63 -0.34
N VAL A 32 -4.57 -7.14 0.54
CA VAL A 32 -4.15 -8.54 0.55
C VAL A 32 -4.55 -9.16 1.89
N ASP A 33 -5.22 -10.30 1.83
CA ASP A 33 -5.53 -11.12 3.01
C ASP A 33 -4.26 -11.88 3.46
N ASN A 34 -4.16 -12.16 4.76
CA ASN A 34 -2.98 -12.81 5.37
C ASN A 34 -1.68 -12.07 5.03
N PHE A 35 -1.70 -10.75 5.09
CA PHE A 35 -0.53 -9.94 4.78
C PHE A 35 0.62 -10.23 5.77
N ASP A 36 1.71 -10.75 5.22
CA ASP A 36 2.97 -11.02 5.91
C ASP A 36 4.10 -10.35 5.13
N VAL A 37 4.83 -9.45 5.78
CA VAL A 37 5.88 -8.65 5.14
C VAL A 37 7.04 -9.52 4.69
N ASP A 38 7.44 -10.48 5.52
CA ASP A 38 8.61 -11.32 5.27
C ASP A 38 8.32 -12.30 4.12
N GLU A 39 7.12 -12.88 4.09
CA GLU A 39 6.67 -13.72 2.98
C GLU A 39 6.64 -12.95 1.66
N LEU A 40 6.04 -11.74 1.66
CA LEU A 40 5.94 -10.92 0.47
C LEU A 40 7.32 -10.45 -0.02
N PHE A 41 8.21 -10.04 0.88
CA PHE A 41 9.58 -9.69 0.51
C PHE A 41 10.31 -10.88 -0.10
N SER A 42 10.21 -12.07 0.49
CA SER A 42 10.83 -13.28 -0.07
C SER A 42 10.33 -13.59 -1.48
N ILE A 43 9.01 -13.44 -1.72
CA ILE A 43 8.42 -13.62 -3.05
C ILE A 43 8.98 -12.59 -4.04
N LEU A 44 9.02 -11.31 -3.65
CA LEU A 44 9.47 -10.21 -4.52
C LEU A 44 10.96 -10.31 -4.86
N GLU A 45 11.81 -10.69 -3.89
CA GLU A 45 13.22 -11.01 -4.15
C GLU A 45 13.36 -12.13 -5.18
N GLY A 46 12.51 -13.16 -5.08
CA GLY A 46 12.45 -14.25 -6.07
C GLY A 46 12.10 -13.79 -7.49
N TYR A 47 11.38 -12.67 -7.63
CA TYR A 47 11.08 -12.01 -8.90
C TYR A 47 12.13 -10.96 -9.31
N GLY A 48 13.21 -10.80 -8.54
CA GLY A 48 14.33 -9.91 -8.85
C GLY A 48 14.15 -8.48 -8.34
N LEU A 49 13.25 -8.23 -7.39
CA LEU A 49 13.15 -6.94 -6.74
C LEU A 49 14.23 -6.78 -5.66
N GLU A 50 14.77 -5.57 -5.54
CA GLU A 50 15.62 -5.15 -4.42
C GLU A 50 14.73 -4.75 -3.24
N VAL A 51 14.83 -5.48 -2.12
CA VAL A 51 14.12 -5.15 -0.89
C VAL A 51 14.94 -4.16 -0.07
N LEU A 52 14.39 -2.96 0.12
CA LEU A 52 14.98 -1.87 0.88
C LEU A 52 14.66 -1.94 2.39
N GLY A 53 13.81 -2.89 2.81
CA GLY A 53 13.35 -3.04 4.18
C GLY A 53 12.31 -1.98 4.58
N GLU A 54 12.39 -1.51 5.82
CA GLU A 54 11.57 -0.38 6.30
C GLU A 54 12.16 0.94 5.80
N GLY A 55 11.39 1.73 5.05
CA GLY A 55 11.89 2.92 4.37
C GLY A 55 10.78 3.87 3.93
N GLY A 56 11.14 5.02 3.36
CA GLY A 56 10.17 6.04 2.95
C GLY A 56 9.90 6.13 1.45
N SER A 57 10.75 5.54 0.60
CA SER A 57 10.64 5.67 -0.86
C SER A 57 11.55 4.69 -1.60
N ALA A 58 11.11 4.28 -2.80
CA ALA A 58 11.95 3.69 -3.84
C ALA A 58 12.43 4.80 -4.80
N SER A 59 13.64 4.64 -5.34
CA SER A 59 14.23 5.58 -6.31
C SER A 59 14.56 4.95 -7.68
N GLY A 60 14.44 3.63 -7.79
CA GLY A 60 14.72 2.86 -8.99
C GLY A 60 13.60 1.88 -9.34
N PRO A 61 13.66 1.25 -10.53
CA PRO A 61 12.76 0.18 -10.93
C PRO A 61 13.01 -1.07 -10.07
N LEU A 62 11.98 -1.91 -9.93
CA LEU A 62 12.08 -3.20 -9.22
C LEU A 62 12.61 -3.06 -7.79
N GLN A 63 12.17 -2.05 -7.05
CA GLN A 63 12.50 -1.88 -5.63
C GLN A 63 11.25 -2.04 -4.79
N ALA A 64 11.38 -2.60 -3.59
CA ALA A 64 10.29 -2.74 -2.63
C ALA A 64 10.68 -2.24 -1.24
N TYR A 65 9.74 -1.64 -0.52
CA TYR A 65 9.93 -1.20 0.87
C TYR A 65 8.62 -1.28 1.65
N VAL A 66 8.70 -1.32 2.97
CA VAL A 66 7.53 -1.29 3.85
C VAL A 66 7.49 0.02 4.65
N THR A 67 6.28 0.54 4.87
CA THR A 67 6.02 1.63 5.81
C THR A 67 5.00 1.18 6.85
N ILE A 68 5.00 1.83 8.02
CA ILE A 68 3.95 1.64 9.02
C ILE A 68 2.99 2.83 9.01
N ARG A 69 1.74 2.58 8.65
CA ARG A 69 0.67 3.57 8.72
C ARG A 69 0.11 3.66 10.14
N GLY A 70 0.29 4.82 10.77
CA GLY A 70 -0.22 5.13 12.10
C GLY A 70 -1.74 5.32 12.14
N SER A 71 -2.30 5.29 13.35
CA SER A 71 -3.74 5.45 13.60
C SER A 71 -4.29 6.82 13.25
N ASP A 72 -3.46 7.86 13.32
CA ASP A 72 -3.72 9.22 12.84
C ASP A 72 -4.00 9.27 11.32
N ARG A 73 -3.49 8.30 10.57
CA ARG A 73 -3.71 8.08 9.14
C ARG A 73 -4.68 6.92 8.86
N GLY A 74 -5.46 6.53 9.86
CA GLY A 74 -6.47 5.46 9.79
C GLY A 74 -5.91 4.04 9.89
N GLY A 75 -4.65 3.87 10.32
CA GLY A 75 -4.05 2.56 10.59
C GLY A 75 -4.54 1.95 11.89
N ALA A 76 -4.18 0.69 12.13
CA ALA A 76 -4.47 0.02 13.40
C ALA A 76 -3.70 0.69 14.57
N PRO A 77 -4.14 0.49 15.83
CA PRO A 77 -3.44 1.04 17.01
C PRO A 77 -1.96 0.63 17.13
N GLY A 78 -1.58 -0.52 16.57
CA GLY A 78 -0.19 -0.98 16.49
C GLY A 78 0.54 -0.60 15.19
N GLY A 79 -0.10 0.18 14.34
CA GLY A 79 0.34 0.44 12.97
C GLY A 79 -0.17 -0.61 11.97
N THR A 80 -0.43 -0.17 10.74
CA THR A 80 -0.76 -1.07 9.62
C THR A 80 0.41 -1.08 8.65
N PRO A 81 1.05 -2.22 8.39
CA PRO A 81 2.13 -2.29 7.41
C PRO A 81 1.59 -2.12 5.99
N GLU A 82 2.30 -1.34 5.19
CA GLU A 82 2.02 -1.08 3.78
C GLU A 82 3.30 -1.31 2.99
N LEU A 83 3.28 -2.27 2.07
CA LEU A 83 4.39 -2.59 1.19
C LEU A 83 4.23 -1.80 -0.11
N TYR A 84 5.27 -1.11 -0.52
CA TYR A 84 5.33 -0.41 -1.80
C TYR A 84 6.34 -1.10 -2.69
N LEU A 85 6.07 -1.11 -3.99
CA LEU A 85 7.04 -1.58 -4.97
C LEU A 85 7.03 -0.73 -6.24
N THR A 86 8.09 -0.80 -7.04
CA THR A 86 8.15 -0.20 -8.38
C THR A 86 8.18 -1.30 -9.43
N ASP A 87 7.44 -1.10 -10.52
CA ASP A 87 7.51 -1.98 -11.69
C ASP A 87 8.77 -1.67 -12.54
N PRO A 88 9.07 -2.46 -13.59
CA PRO A 88 10.19 -2.18 -14.49
C PRO A 88 10.13 -0.80 -15.18
N ASP A 89 8.93 -0.25 -15.34
CA ASP A 89 8.69 1.05 -15.98
C ASP A 89 8.77 2.24 -14.99
N GLY A 90 8.96 1.96 -13.69
CA GLY A 90 9.05 2.95 -12.64
C GLY A 90 7.70 3.54 -12.20
N ILE A 91 6.59 2.88 -12.50
CA ILE A 91 5.28 3.20 -11.91
C ILE A 91 5.30 2.70 -10.46
N PHE A 92 4.70 3.45 -9.54
CA PHE A 92 4.61 3.11 -8.12
C PHE A 92 3.30 2.34 -7.81
N PRO A 93 3.23 1.00 -7.82
CA PRO A 93 2.14 0.31 -7.13
C PRO A 93 2.37 0.32 -5.60
N ALA A 94 1.30 0.60 -4.85
CA ALA A 94 1.25 0.42 -3.41
C ALA A 94 0.45 -0.86 -3.09
N VAL A 95 0.89 -1.67 -2.15
CA VAL A 95 0.19 -2.86 -1.67
C VAL A 95 0.02 -2.70 -0.16
N ALA A 96 -1.19 -2.39 0.27
CA ALA A 96 -1.46 -2.22 1.70
C ALA A 96 -1.92 -3.54 2.30
N GLY A 97 -1.31 -3.95 3.42
CA GLY A 97 -1.79 -5.07 4.20
C GLY A 97 -3.11 -4.71 4.87
N HIS A 98 -4.11 -5.59 4.75
CA HIS A 98 -5.29 -5.50 5.57
C HIS A 98 -5.16 -6.43 6.77
N GLU A 99 -5.36 -5.89 7.98
CA GLU A 99 -5.69 -6.70 9.15
C GLU A 99 -7.02 -7.40 8.82
N LEU A 100 -6.97 -8.72 8.61
CA LEU A 100 -8.17 -9.53 8.57
C LEU A 100 -8.96 -9.22 9.85
N LEU A 101 -10.16 -8.67 9.67
CA LEU A 101 -11.20 -8.71 10.70
C LEU A 101 -11.47 -10.18 10.99
N ARG A 102 -10.69 -10.75 11.91
CA ARG A 102 -11.11 -11.94 12.63
C ARG A 102 -12.19 -11.46 13.59
N TRP A 103 -13.43 -11.69 13.16
CA TRP A 103 -14.64 -11.77 13.97
C TRP A 103 -14.33 -11.99 15.46
N SER A 104 -14.31 -10.92 16.23
CA SER A 104 -14.73 -10.95 17.61
C SER A 104 -15.34 -9.61 17.96
N ARG A 105 -16.58 -9.68 18.47
CA ARG A 105 -17.35 -8.59 19.08
C ARG A 105 -18.04 -7.62 18.13
N ILE A 106 -19.08 -8.16 17.48
CA ILE A 106 -20.41 -7.54 17.60
C ILE A 106 -20.66 -7.32 19.09
N LEU A 107 -20.64 -6.07 19.53
CA LEU A 107 -21.49 -5.61 20.64
C LEU A 107 -21.92 -4.17 20.35
N ARG A 108 -23.15 -4.10 19.81
CA ARG A 108 -24.08 -2.97 19.74
C ARG A 108 -23.71 -1.83 18.80
#